data_AF-A0A8H4INM4-F1
#
_entry.id   AF-A0A8H4INM4-F1
#
_cell.length_a   1.000
_cell.length_b   1.000
_cell.length_c   1.000
_cell.angle_alpha   90.00
_cell.angle_beta   90.00
_cell.angle_gamma   90.00
#
_symmetry.space_group_name_H-M   'P 1'
#
loop_
_entity.id
_entity.type
_entity.pdbx_description
1 polymer ?
#
loop_
_entity_poly.entity_id
_entity_poly.type
_entity_poly.pdbx_seq_one_letter_code
_entity_poly.pdbx_strand_id
1 'polypeptide(L)'
;MMSGMRRRLNAVSQLPYWYNAILGRQVPWIHSLHKKYGTVVRVGPKQLSFIDPFAWKDIYGHRTGGRPSNHKDDEWYTKPVNRADSMITEPDDFEHGRIRKIFSNAFSHKALVEQEPLIRRYTDMLVSKPREVLDSIAASTKTFDLVKLYNFTTFDIMGDLTFGEPLNLLENNEYSPWVDSVFGGFKAGDISGITFEYPLLRAIWKLVMPRSLAAMRKAHFQYSVDRVNRRLSSSSTKPDIWSLVLRDGVQLERSKMHSNASLFMLAGTETTATLLSGLTYYLLRNPDKMRILVNEIRSAFESESDMNLLNLQRLPYLSACIEEGLRMYPPVPFAGP
;
A
#
# COMPACT_ATOMS: atom_id res chain seq x y z
N MET A 1 30.27 -5.66 -27.83
CA MET A 1 29.14 -5.76 -28.78
C MET A 1 27.77 -5.95 -28.12
N MET A 2 27.58 -6.82 -27.12
CA MET A 2 26.27 -7.03 -26.45
C MET A 2 25.70 -5.80 -25.70
N SER A 3 26.55 -4.84 -25.29
CA SER A 3 26.11 -3.62 -24.60
C SER A 3 25.39 -2.62 -25.52
N GLY A 4 25.79 -2.53 -26.79
CA GLY A 4 25.17 -1.64 -27.78
C GLY A 4 23.83 -2.16 -28.29
N MET A 5 23.67 -3.49 -28.39
CA MET A 5 22.42 -4.13 -28.82
C MET A 5 21.32 -3.98 -27.75
N ARG A 6 21.66 -4.10 -26.46
CA ARG A 6 20.71 -3.84 -25.36
C ARG A 6 20.27 -2.36 -25.29
N ARG A 7 21.13 -1.40 -25.68
CA ARG A 7 20.78 0.02 -25.75
C ARG A 7 19.61 0.29 -26.71
N ARG A 8 19.52 -0.47 -27.81
CA ARG A 8 18.48 -0.29 -28.83
C ARG A 8 17.19 -1.04 -28.52
N LEU A 9 17.26 -2.14 -27.77
CA LEU A 9 16.07 -2.97 -27.51
C LEU A 9 15.02 -2.22 -26.66
N ASN A 10 15.43 -1.55 -25.58
CA ASN A 10 14.50 -0.76 -24.75
C ASN A 10 13.92 0.45 -25.49
N ALA A 11 14.55 0.90 -26.58
CA ALA A 11 14.04 2.01 -27.38
C ALA A 11 12.91 1.60 -28.33
N VAL A 12 12.85 0.32 -28.69
CA VAL A 12 11.89 -0.19 -29.69
C VAL A 12 10.94 -1.25 -29.12
N SER A 13 11.17 -1.74 -27.90
CA SER A 13 10.36 -2.78 -27.27
C SER A 13 10.30 -2.65 -25.76
N GLN A 14 9.11 -2.89 -25.20
CA GLN A 14 8.85 -2.97 -23.76
C GLN A 14 9.07 -4.39 -23.20
N LEU A 15 9.34 -5.39 -24.06
CA LEU A 15 9.59 -6.77 -23.64
C LEU A 15 10.66 -6.91 -22.55
N PRO A 16 11.79 -6.17 -22.57
CA PRO A 16 12.76 -6.24 -21.48
C PRO A 16 12.20 -5.81 -20.13
N TYR A 17 11.33 -4.80 -20.10
CA TYR A 17 10.68 -4.34 -18.88
C TYR A 17 9.76 -5.42 -18.33
N TRP A 18 8.82 -5.92 -19.15
CA TRP A 18 7.87 -6.94 -18.73
C TRP A 18 8.55 -8.26 -18.34
N TYR A 19 9.60 -8.66 -19.05
CA TYR A 19 10.40 -9.82 -18.68
C TYR A 19 10.97 -9.69 -17.26
N ASN A 20 11.51 -8.53 -16.90
CA ASN A 20 12.02 -8.30 -15.54
C ASN A 20 10.89 -8.11 -14.52
N ALA A 21 9.75 -7.53 -14.89
CA ALA A 21 8.59 -7.39 -14.02
C ALA A 21 8.02 -8.76 -13.62
N ILE A 22 7.71 -9.63 -14.59
CA ILE A 22 7.18 -10.99 -14.35
C ILE A 22 8.12 -11.83 -13.47
N LEU A 23 9.44 -11.66 -13.63
CA LEU A 23 10.43 -12.38 -12.83
C LEU A 23 10.69 -11.76 -11.44
N GLY A 24 10.04 -10.65 -11.10
CA GLY A 24 10.27 -9.92 -9.84
C GLY A 24 11.67 -9.29 -9.76
N ARG A 25 12.29 -9.00 -10.91
CA ARG A 25 13.66 -8.45 -11.04
C ARG A 25 13.69 -7.02 -11.55
N GLN A 26 12.54 -6.36 -11.63
CA GLN A 26 12.41 -5.01 -12.17
C GLN A 26 13.32 -4.00 -11.47
N VAL A 27 13.23 -3.89 -10.14
CA VAL A 27 14.04 -2.95 -9.34
C VAL A 27 15.55 -3.17 -9.52
N PRO A 28 16.12 -4.39 -9.29
CA PRO A 28 17.56 -4.60 -9.48
C PRO A 28 18.00 -4.43 -10.94
N TRP A 29 17.13 -4.73 -11.92
CA TRP A 29 17.41 -4.48 -13.32
C TRP A 29 17.52 -2.99 -13.63
N ILE A 30 16.52 -2.18 -13.24
CA ILE A 30 16.54 -0.73 -13.44
C ILE A 30 17.75 -0.10 -12.73
N HIS A 31 18.04 -0.51 -11.50
CA HIS A 31 19.25 -0.09 -10.78
C HIS A 31 20.54 -0.39 -11.54
N SER A 32 20.64 -1.58 -12.15
CA SER A 32 21.81 -1.94 -12.97
C SER A 32 21.95 -1.06 -14.23
N LEU A 33 20.84 -0.60 -14.80
CA LEU A 33 20.85 0.34 -15.92
C LEU A 33 21.39 1.70 -15.47
N HIS A 34 20.92 2.22 -14.33
CA HIS A 34 21.41 3.48 -13.77
C HIS A 34 22.90 3.43 -13.41
N LYS A 35 23.35 2.35 -12.76
CA LYS A 35 24.79 2.13 -12.49
C LYS A 35 25.66 2.21 -13.73
N LYS A 36 25.12 1.83 -14.89
CA LYS A 36 25.85 1.75 -16.15
C LYS A 36 25.73 2.99 -17.02
N TYR A 37 24.56 3.64 -17.03
CA TYR A 37 24.23 4.67 -18.01
C TYR A 37 23.98 6.06 -17.38
N GLY A 38 23.94 6.17 -16.05
CA GLY A 38 23.81 7.44 -15.35
C GLY A 38 22.40 7.70 -14.83
N THR A 39 22.07 8.98 -14.66
CA THR A 39 20.91 9.42 -13.88
C THR A 39 19.56 9.27 -14.59
N VAL A 40 19.57 9.17 -15.93
CA VAL A 40 18.37 8.99 -16.75
C VAL A 40 18.56 7.80 -17.67
N VAL A 41 17.67 6.82 -17.61
CA VAL A 41 17.73 5.62 -18.44
C VAL A 41 16.38 5.31 -19.07
N ARG A 42 16.41 4.86 -20.33
CA ARG A 42 15.22 4.37 -21.03
C ARG A 42 14.96 2.92 -20.66
N VAL A 43 13.82 2.66 -20.04
CA VAL A 43 13.38 1.32 -19.64
C VAL A 43 12.35 0.72 -20.61
N GLY A 44 11.78 1.56 -21.48
CA GLY A 44 10.86 1.16 -22.54
C GLY A 44 10.66 2.26 -23.60
N PRO A 45 9.93 2.00 -24.70
CA PRO A 45 9.80 2.96 -25.80
C PRO A 45 9.24 4.31 -25.36
N LYS A 46 8.28 4.28 -24.43
CA LYS A 46 7.62 5.46 -23.85
C LYS A 46 7.99 5.70 -22.38
N GLN A 47 9.00 5.02 -21.84
CA GLN A 47 9.30 5.03 -20.40
C GLN A 47 10.76 5.38 -20.10
N LEU A 48 10.92 6.39 -19.25
CA LEU A 48 12.20 6.84 -18.70
C LEU A 48 12.18 6.64 -17.18
N SER A 49 13.32 6.20 -16.65
CA SER A 49 13.56 6.14 -15.21
C SER A 49 14.61 7.17 -14.83
N PHE A 50 14.40 7.84 -13.69
CA PHE A 50 15.21 8.93 -13.19
C PHE A 50 15.69 8.62 -11.77
N ILE A 51 16.96 8.88 -11.50
CA ILE A 51 17.54 8.89 -10.14
C ILE A 51 18.19 10.25 -9.80
N ASP A 52 17.93 11.27 -10.62
CA ASP A 52 18.38 12.63 -10.37
C ASP A 52 17.56 13.23 -9.22
N PRO A 53 18.19 13.80 -8.17
CA PRO A 53 17.47 14.33 -7.01
C PRO A 53 16.55 15.51 -7.35
N PHE A 54 16.81 16.25 -8.45
CA PHE A 54 15.98 17.37 -8.87
C PHE A 54 14.74 16.92 -9.67
N ALA A 55 14.80 15.74 -10.30
CA ALA A 55 13.71 15.20 -11.12
C ALA A 55 12.41 15.00 -10.32
N TRP A 56 12.50 14.68 -9.02
CA TRP A 56 11.31 14.51 -8.18
C TRP A 56 10.44 15.77 -8.15
N LYS A 57 11.07 16.94 -8.00
CA LYS A 57 10.37 18.23 -7.95
C LYS A 57 9.77 18.58 -9.31
N ASP A 58 10.49 18.30 -10.39
CA ASP A 58 10.01 18.58 -11.75
C ASP A 58 8.87 17.64 -12.19
N ILE A 59 8.89 16.37 -11.74
CA ILE A 59 7.89 15.36 -12.12
C ILE A 59 6.66 15.41 -11.21
N TYR A 60 6.86 15.47 -9.89
CA TYR A 60 5.81 15.31 -8.88
C TYR A 60 5.56 16.55 -8.00
N GLY A 61 6.39 17.59 -8.12
CA GLY A 61 6.28 18.79 -7.30
C GLY A 61 5.10 19.69 -7.65
N HIS A 62 4.82 20.65 -6.77
CA HIS A 62 3.77 21.66 -7.02
C HIS A 62 4.11 22.51 -8.25
N ARG A 63 3.09 22.72 -9.09
CA ARG A 63 3.23 23.50 -10.32
C ARG A 63 3.43 24.97 -9.99
N THR A 64 4.46 25.57 -10.58
CA THR A 64 4.68 27.02 -10.59
C THR A 64 4.61 27.52 -12.03
N GLY A 65 3.97 28.68 -12.25
CA GLY A 65 4.01 29.37 -13.54
C GLY A 65 3.20 28.72 -14.67
N GLY A 66 2.08 28.05 -14.36
CA GLY A 66 1.14 27.55 -15.37
C GLY A 66 1.58 26.29 -16.13
N ARG A 67 2.62 25.58 -15.68
CA ARG A 67 3.03 24.30 -16.26
C ARG A 67 1.90 23.26 -16.17
N PRO A 68 1.63 22.48 -17.24
CA PRO A 68 0.65 21.39 -17.19
C PRO A 68 1.12 20.28 -16.23
N SER A 69 0.17 19.48 -15.74
CA SER A 69 0.48 18.29 -14.95
C SER A 69 1.12 17.21 -15.81
N ASN A 70 1.95 16.37 -15.20
CA ASN A 70 2.15 15.03 -15.73
C ASN A 70 0.86 14.24 -15.44
N HIS A 71 0.11 13.94 -16.50
CA HIS A 71 -1.10 13.15 -16.36
C HIS A 71 -0.72 11.74 -15.92
N LYS A 72 -1.56 11.14 -15.09
CA LYS A 72 -1.45 9.73 -14.74
C LYS A 72 -1.52 8.89 -16.01
N ASP A 73 -0.68 7.86 -16.09
CA ASP A 73 -0.73 6.91 -17.20
C ASP A 73 -2.04 6.10 -17.15
N ASP A 74 -2.94 6.30 -18.12
CA ASP A 74 -4.23 5.60 -18.22
C ASP A 74 -4.08 4.08 -18.44
N GLU A 75 -2.95 3.61 -18.97
CA GLU A 75 -2.65 2.19 -19.14
C GLU A 75 -2.23 1.56 -17.80
N TRP A 76 -1.52 2.33 -16.96
CA TRP A 76 -1.11 1.91 -15.63
C TRP A 76 -2.26 1.98 -14.62
N TYR A 77 -2.95 3.11 -14.57
CA TYR A 77 -4.07 3.37 -13.67
C TYR A 77 -5.39 2.90 -14.27
N THR A 78 -5.52 1.57 -14.44
CA THR A 78 -6.72 0.98 -15.03
C THR A 78 -7.98 1.33 -14.24
N LYS A 79 -9.08 1.58 -14.95
CA LYS A 79 -10.36 1.91 -14.32
C LYS A 79 -10.85 0.80 -13.38
N PRO A 80 -11.40 1.16 -12.21
CA PRO A 80 -12.02 0.20 -11.29
C PRO A 80 -13.17 -0.59 -11.93
N VAL A 81 -13.58 -1.69 -11.30
CA VAL A 81 -14.64 -2.60 -11.81
C VAL A 81 -15.97 -1.87 -12.05
N ASN A 82 -16.32 -0.92 -11.18
CA ASN A 82 -17.53 -0.08 -11.31
C ASN A 82 -17.35 1.14 -12.22
N ARG A 83 -16.16 1.32 -12.83
CA ARG A 83 -15.76 2.46 -13.67
C ARG A 83 -15.77 3.83 -13.01
N ALA A 84 -15.98 3.90 -11.69
CA ALA A 84 -15.87 5.13 -10.93
C ALA A 84 -14.45 5.24 -10.37
N ASP A 85 -13.77 6.32 -10.72
CA ASP A 85 -12.38 6.51 -10.32
C ASP A 85 -12.24 6.76 -8.81
N SER A 86 -11.20 6.16 -8.23
CA SER A 86 -10.78 6.39 -6.84
C SER A 86 -9.79 7.54 -6.79
N MET A 87 -9.40 7.99 -5.59
CA MET A 87 -8.37 9.02 -5.45
C MET A 87 -7.07 8.67 -6.21
N ILE A 88 -6.66 7.40 -6.21
CA ILE A 88 -5.42 7.02 -6.91
C ILE A 88 -5.59 6.99 -8.43
N THR A 89 -6.78 6.65 -8.95
CA THR A 89 -7.00 6.50 -10.41
C THR A 89 -7.58 7.73 -11.08
N GLU A 90 -8.11 8.71 -10.33
CA GLU A 90 -8.71 9.94 -10.90
C GLU A 90 -7.68 10.72 -11.74
N PRO A 91 -7.86 10.84 -13.07
CA PRO A 91 -6.90 11.49 -13.96
C PRO A 91 -7.07 13.01 -14.01
N ASP A 92 -8.26 13.52 -13.69
CA ASP A 92 -8.50 14.96 -13.63
C ASP A 92 -7.95 15.54 -12.32
N ASP A 93 -7.05 16.51 -12.44
CA ASP A 93 -6.36 17.10 -11.29
C ASP A 93 -7.31 17.83 -10.33
N PHE A 94 -8.35 18.46 -10.88
CA PHE A 94 -9.31 19.21 -10.09
C PHE A 94 -10.17 18.26 -9.26
N GLU A 95 -10.74 17.22 -9.89
CA GLU A 95 -11.50 16.18 -9.21
C GLU A 95 -10.62 15.38 -8.24
N HIS A 96 -9.37 15.09 -8.60
CA HIS A 96 -8.41 14.46 -7.70
C HIS A 96 -8.18 15.33 -6.45
N GLY A 97 -7.95 16.64 -6.64
CA GLY A 97 -7.80 17.59 -5.54
C GLY A 97 -9.05 17.68 -4.67
N ARG A 98 -10.24 17.67 -5.28
CA ARG A 98 -11.53 17.65 -4.57
C ARG A 98 -11.67 16.38 -3.74
N ILE A 99 -11.49 15.20 -4.32
CA ILE A 99 -11.57 13.90 -3.61
C ILE A 99 -10.53 13.84 -2.48
N ARG A 100 -9.29 14.25 -2.73
CA ARG A 100 -8.24 14.29 -1.71
C ARG A 100 -8.63 15.17 -0.52
N LYS A 101 -9.20 16.35 -0.78
CA LYS A 101 -9.68 17.27 0.28
C LYS A 101 -10.84 16.68 1.08
N ILE A 102 -11.71 15.88 0.47
CA ILE A 102 -12.81 15.20 1.17
C ILE A 102 -12.26 14.27 2.24
N PHE A 103 -11.25 13.47 1.90
CA PHE A 103 -10.71 12.48 2.82
C PHE A 103 -9.64 13.03 3.77
N SER A 104 -9.03 14.19 3.50
CA SER A 104 -7.92 14.71 4.31
C SER A 104 -8.26 14.86 5.80
N ASN A 105 -9.52 15.16 6.12
CA ASN A 105 -9.97 15.31 7.51
C ASN A 105 -9.94 13.99 8.27
N ALA A 106 -10.29 12.88 7.59
CA ALA A 106 -10.25 11.52 8.15
C ALA A 106 -8.82 11.01 8.44
N PHE A 107 -7.81 11.66 7.86
CA PHE A 107 -6.39 11.37 8.05
C PHE A 107 -5.64 12.51 8.76
N SER A 108 -6.38 13.44 9.38
CA SER A 108 -5.79 14.55 10.14
C SER A 108 -5.22 14.06 11.48
N HIS A 109 -4.30 14.82 12.07
CA HIS A 109 -3.77 14.52 13.40
C HIS A 109 -4.90 14.38 14.46
N LYS A 110 -5.92 15.23 14.39
CA LYS A 110 -7.09 15.13 15.29
C LYS A 110 -7.84 13.81 15.10
N ALA A 111 -8.09 13.42 13.84
CA ALA A 111 -8.74 12.16 13.52
C ALA A 111 -7.92 10.95 14.00
N LEU A 112 -6.60 10.97 13.84
CA LEU A 112 -5.72 9.89 14.31
C LEU A 112 -5.78 9.73 15.83
N VAL A 113 -5.86 10.82 16.60
CA VAL A 113 -6.06 10.77 18.05
C VAL A 113 -7.44 10.19 18.39
N GLU A 114 -8.50 10.56 17.66
CA GLU A 114 -9.83 9.96 17.84
C GLU A 114 -9.84 8.45 17.49
N GLN A 115 -9.04 8.03 16.51
CA GLN A 115 -8.90 6.65 16.04
C GLN A 115 -7.97 5.79 16.91
N GLU A 116 -7.12 6.40 17.76
CA GLU A 116 -6.11 5.69 18.54
C GLU A 116 -6.67 4.49 19.34
N PRO A 117 -7.82 4.57 20.04
CA PRO A 117 -8.34 3.43 20.79
C PRO A 117 -8.60 2.20 19.92
N LEU A 118 -9.03 2.40 18.67
CA LEU A 118 -9.25 1.33 17.71
C LEU A 118 -7.90 0.71 17.30
N ILE A 119 -6.90 1.54 16.99
CA ILE A 119 -5.55 1.09 16.62
C ILE A 119 -4.91 0.30 17.77
N ARG A 120 -5.00 0.84 18.99
CA ARG A 120 -4.45 0.24 20.21
C ARG A 120 -4.98 -1.17 20.46
N ARG A 121 -6.29 -1.38 20.28
CA ARG A 121 -6.90 -2.71 20.41
C ARG A 121 -6.20 -3.77 19.54
N TYR A 122 -5.85 -3.43 18.31
CA TYR A 122 -5.18 -4.35 17.40
C TYR A 122 -3.68 -4.48 17.68
N THR A 123 -3.02 -3.42 18.17
CA THR A 123 -1.61 -3.53 18.59
C THR A 123 -1.46 -4.39 19.84
N ASP A 124 -2.39 -4.30 20.79
CA ASP A 124 -2.38 -5.13 22.00
C ASP A 124 -2.58 -6.61 21.64
N MET A 125 -3.51 -6.91 20.73
CA MET A 125 -3.72 -8.25 20.21
C MET A 125 -2.51 -8.75 19.41
N LEU A 126 -1.87 -7.89 18.62
CA LEU A 126 -0.64 -8.25 17.90
C LEU A 126 0.47 -8.67 18.86
N VAL A 127 0.60 -8.00 20.01
CA VAL A 127 1.60 -8.35 21.03
C VAL A 127 1.21 -9.63 21.79
N SER A 128 -0.09 -9.89 21.99
CA SER A 128 -0.54 -11.12 22.68
C SER A 128 -0.19 -12.38 21.88
N LYS A 129 -0.33 -12.36 20.54
CA LYS A 129 -0.13 -13.55 19.70
C LYS A 129 1.27 -14.17 19.81
N PRO A 130 2.38 -13.41 19.70
CA PRO A 130 3.71 -13.94 19.99
C PRO A 130 3.87 -14.43 21.44
N ARG A 131 3.30 -13.72 22.43
CA ARG A 131 3.39 -14.11 23.85
C ARG A 131 2.73 -15.48 24.07
N GLU A 132 1.54 -15.70 23.51
CA GLU A 132 0.83 -16.99 23.56
C GLU A 132 1.69 -18.16 23.00
N VAL A 133 2.43 -17.91 21.92
CA VAL A 133 3.34 -18.92 21.33
C VAL A 133 4.52 -19.20 22.27
N LEU A 134 5.11 -18.15 22.84
CA LEU A 134 6.28 -18.24 23.71
C LEU A 134 5.98 -18.84 25.09
N ASP A 135 4.80 -18.57 25.66
CA ASP A 135 4.39 -19.06 26.99
C ASP A 135 3.96 -20.54 26.96
N SER A 136 3.71 -21.09 25.77
CA SER A 136 3.42 -22.52 25.64
C SER A 136 4.69 -23.35 25.93
N ILE A 137 4.62 -24.21 26.96
CA ILE A 137 5.70 -24.95 27.69
C ILE A 137 6.77 -25.69 26.81
N ALA A 138 6.61 -25.76 25.49
CA ALA A 138 7.58 -26.27 24.52
C ALA A 138 8.32 -25.13 23.76
N ALA A 139 8.68 -24.05 24.46
CA ALA A 139 9.06 -22.75 23.89
C ALA A 139 10.41 -22.71 23.15
N SER A 140 11.32 -23.67 23.35
CA SER A 140 12.67 -23.58 22.78
C SER A 140 12.75 -23.84 21.27
N THR A 141 11.66 -24.26 20.62
CA THR A 141 11.65 -24.56 19.17
C THR A 141 10.46 -23.96 18.41
N LYS A 142 9.59 -23.18 19.04
CA LYS A 142 8.41 -22.62 18.35
C LYS A 142 8.76 -21.29 17.67
N THR A 143 8.47 -21.23 16.39
CA THR A 143 8.60 -20.02 15.56
C THR A 143 7.22 -19.52 15.16
N PHE A 144 7.07 -18.21 14.96
CA PHE A 144 5.87 -17.60 14.42
C PHE A 144 6.24 -16.66 13.26
N ASP A 145 5.28 -16.41 12.38
CA ASP A 145 5.45 -15.60 11.18
C ASP A 145 4.99 -14.15 11.44
N LEU A 146 5.95 -13.26 11.72
CA LEU A 146 5.68 -11.84 11.94
C LEU A 146 5.08 -11.15 10.70
N VAL A 147 5.42 -11.60 9.49
CA VAL A 147 4.88 -10.99 8.26
C VAL A 147 3.38 -11.23 8.19
N LYS A 148 2.92 -12.44 8.50
CA LYS A 148 1.49 -12.75 8.59
C LYS A 148 0.81 -11.93 9.67
N LEU A 149 1.38 -11.87 10.87
CA LEU A 149 0.80 -11.10 11.97
C LEU A 149 0.65 -9.61 11.61
N TYR A 150 1.67 -8.98 11.01
CA TYR A 150 1.57 -7.60 10.55
C TYR A 150 0.51 -7.40 9.46
N ASN A 151 0.39 -8.35 8.52
CA ASN A 151 -0.67 -8.31 7.52
C ASN A 151 -2.04 -8.39 8.20
N PHE A 152 -2.29 -9.40 9.05
CA PHE A 152 -3.55 -9.54 9.77
C PHE A 152 -3.93 -8.28 10.54
N THR A 153 -2.99 -7.72 11.32
CA THR A 153 -3.19 -6.49 12.08
C THR A 153 -3.55 -5.31 11.20
N THR A 154 -2.81 -5.06 10.12
CA THR A 154 -3.05 -3.90 9.26
C THR A 154 -4.35 -4.03 8.47
N PHE A 155 -4.69 -5.24 8.00
CA PHE A 155 -5.98 -5.52 7.38
C PHE A 155 -7.15 -5.34 8.35
N ASP A 156 -7.03 -5.79 9.60
CA ASP A 156 -8.09 -5.60 10.60
C ASP A 156 -8.27 -4.13 11.00
N ILE A 157 -7.17 -3.38 11.20
CA ILE A 157 -7.21 -1.93 11.46
C ILE A 157 -7.93 -1.22 10.32
N MET A 158 -7.50 -1.45 9.07
CA MET A 158 -8.12 -0.79 7.92
C MET A 158 -9.55 -1.29 7.66
N GLY A 159 -9.84 -2.56 7.96
CA GLY A 159 -11.20 -3.10 7.90
C GLY A 159 -12.14 -2.36 8.83
N ASP A 160 -11.74 -2.15 10.09
CA ASP A 160 -12.56 -1.43 11.07
C ASP A 160 -12.61 0.07 10.76
N LEU A 161 -11.52 0.70 10.29
CA LEU A 161 -11.51 2.11 9.85
C LEU A 161 -12.28 2.38 8.55
N THR A 162 -12.37 1.40 7.65
CA THR A 162 -13.03 1.57 6.33
C THR A 162 -14.46 1.04 6.33
N PHE A 163 -14.74 0.00 7.08
CA PHE A 163 -16.05 -0.68 7.09
C PHE A 163 -16.78 -0.59 8.43
N GLY A 164 -16.12 -0.12 9.49
CA GLY A 164 -16.69 -0.05 10.85
C GLY A 164 -16.87 -1.42 11.52
N GLU A 165 -16.31 -2.48 10.93
CA GLU A 165 -16.36 -3.85 11.42
C GLU A 165 -15.02 -4.57 11.17
N PRO A 166 -14.58 -5.44 12.10
CA PRO A 166 -13.34 -6.19 11.94
C PRO A 166 -13.43 -7.23 10.82
N LEU A 167 -12.27 -7.69 10.34
CA LEU A 167 -12.15 -8.86 9.46
C LEU A 167 -11.85 -10.15 10.25
N ASN A 168 -11.47 -9.99 11.53
CA ASN A 168 -11.11 -11.05 12.48
C ASN A 168 -9.94 -11.91 12.00
N LEU A 169 -8.99 -11.33 11.26
CA LEU A 169 -7.85 -12.07 10.71
C LEU A 169 -6.82 -12.35 11.80
N LEU A 170 -6.53 -11.34 12.64
CA LEU A 170 -5.52 -11.45 13.69
C LEU A 170 -6.00 -12.36 14.81
N GLU A 171 -7.29 -12.25 15.17
CA GLU A 171 -7.92 -13.11 16.16
C GLU A 171 -7.84 -14.59 15.75
N ASN A 172 -8.23 -14.89 14.51
CA ASN A 172 -8.26 -16.25 13.97
C ASN A 172 -6.87 -16.75 13.48
N ASN A 173 -5.90 -15.84 13.35
CA ASN A 173 -4.57 -16.12 12.79
C ASN A 173 -4.63 -16.76 11.38
N GLU A 174 -5.58 -16.32 10.57
CA GLU A 174 -5.84 -16.86 9.23
C GLU A 174 -6.30 -15.75 8.26
N TYR A 175 -5.89 -15.85 6.99
CA TYR A 175 -6.43 -15.00 5.94
C TYR A 175 -7.86 -15.42 5.58
N SER A 176 -8.72 -14.42 5.37
CA SER A 176 -9.98 -14.70 4.68
C SER A 176 -9.73 -14.94 3.19
N PRO A 177 -10.55 -15.74 2.49
CA PRO A 177 -10.44 -15.92 1.04
C PRO A 177 -10.48 -14.61 0.25
N TRP A 178 -11.15 -13.59 0.80
CA TRP A 178 -11.18 -12.25 0.21
C TRP A 178 -9.81 -11.57 0.29
N VAL A 179 -9.16 -11.56 1.46
CA VAL A 179 -7.82 -10.98 1.63
C VAL A 179 -6.77 -11.72 0.82
N ASP A 180 -6.80 -13.05 0.78
CA ASP A 180 -5.88 -13.84 -0.04
C ASP A 180 -5.95 -13.44 -1.53
N SER A 181 -7.15 -13.13 -2.01
CA SER A 181 -7.34 -12.72 -3.41
C SER A 181 -6.76 -11.33 -3.72
N VAL A 182 -6.53 -10.47 -2.72
CA VAL A 182 -5.87 -9.16 -2.88
C VAL A 182 -4.46 -9.34 -3.43
N PHE A 183 -3.68 -10.26 -2.85
CA PHE A 183 -2.30 -10.55 -3.28
C PHE A 183 -2.23 -11.11 -4.71
N GLY A 184 -3.22 -11.90 -5.12
CA GLY A 184 -3.38 -12.35 -6.50
C GLY A 184 -3.66 -11.20 -7.47
N GLY A 185 -4.33 -10.15 -7.01
CA GLY A 185 -4.60 -8.92 -7.75
C GLY A 185 -3.34 -8.22 -8.24
N PHE A 186 -2.29 -8.15 -7.43
CA PHE A 186 -1.01 -7.52 -7.83
C PHE A 186 -0.35 -8.25 -8.99
N LYS A 187 -0.25 -9.58 -8.93
CA LYS A 187 0.29 -10.40 -10.04
C LYS A 187 -0.55 -10.26 -11.31
N ALA A 188 -1.87 -10.15 -11.15
CA ALA A 188 -2.78 -9.94 -12.27
C ALA A 188 -2.65 -8.53 -12.88
N GLY A 189 -2.10 -7.55 -12.15
CA GLY A 189 -1.80 -6.21 -12.62
C GLY A 189 -0.75 -6.20 -13.74
N ASP A 190 0.37 -6.92 -13.54
CA ASP A 190 1.42 -7.03 -14.57
C ASP A 190 0.90 -7.68 -15.86
N ILE A 191 0.10 -8.76 -15.72
CA ILE A 191 -0.55 -9.42 -16.86
C ILE A 191 -1.50 -8.45 -17.56
N SER A 192 -2.30 -7.70 -16.80
CA SER A 192 -3.18 -6.66 -17.33
C SER A 192 -2.37 -5.63 -18.14
N GLY A 193 -1.27 -5.10 -17.60
CA GLY A 193 -0.40 -4.14 -18.28
C GLY A 193 0.14 -4.66 -19.61
N ILE A 194 0.66 -5.90 -19.64
CA ILE A 194 1.11 -6.55 -20.88
C ILE A 194 -0.04 -6.65 -21.90
N THR A 195 -1.23 -7.07 -21.47
CA THR A 195 -2.36 -7.19 -22.39
C THR A 195 -2.85 -5.84 -22.91
N PHE A 196 -2.65 -4.73 -22.19
CA PHE A 196 -2.99 -3.41 -22.72
C PHE A 196 -2.02 -2.96 -23.81
N GLU A 197 -0.73 -3.24 -23.63
CA GLU A 197 0.31 -2.80 -24.55
C GLU A 197 0.33 -3.60 -25.87
N TYR A 198 -0.03 -4.90 -25.84
CA TYR A 198 -0.02 -5.77 -27.01
C TYR A 198 -1.46 -6.15 -27.43
N PRO A 199 -2.09 -5.45 -28.40
CA PRO A 199 -3.49 -5.65 -28.78
C PRO A 199 -3.84 -7.09 -29.17
N LEU A 200 -2.93 -7.81 -29.84
CA LEU A 200 -3.12 -9.21 -30.19
C LEU A 200 -3.18 -10.11 -28.95
N LEU A 201 -2.26 -9.91 -28.00
CA LEU A 201 -2.30 -10.62 -26.72
C LEU A 201 -3.56 -10.26 -25.95
N ARG A 202 -4.03 -9.00 -26.01
CA ARG A 202 -5.32 -8.60 -25.44
C ARG A 202 -6.49 -9.39 -26.00
N ALA A 203 -6.54 -9.55 -27.32
CA ALA A 203 -7.60 -10.28 -28.01
C ALA A 203 -7.58 -11.75 -27.61
N ILE A 204 -6.41 -12.38 -27.62
CA ILE A 204 -6.22 -13.77 -27.18
C ILE A 204 -6.63 -13.92 -25.71
N TRP A 205 -6.14 -13.04 -24.83
CA TRP A 205 -6.45 -13.06 -23.40
C TRP A 205 -7.96 -12.96 -23.15
N LYS A 206 -8.67 -12.06 -23.84
CA LYS A 206 -10.13 -11.96 -23.72
C LYS A 206 -10.86 -13.24 -24.13
N LEU A 207 -10.32 -14.01 -25.09
CA LEU A 207 -10.91 -15.26 -25.54
C LEU A 207 -10.63 -16.43 -24.58
N VAL A 208 -9.42 -16.48 -24.01
CA VAL A 208 -8.98 -17.61 -23.16
C VAL A 208 -9.19 -17.37 -21.67
N MET A 209 -9.46 -16.13 -21.24
CA MET A 209 -9.61 -15.80 -19.82
C MET A 209 -10.79 -16.57 -19.21
N PRO A 210 -10.55 -17.43 -18.20
CA PRO A 210 -11.59 -18.20 -17.57
C PRO A 210 -12.66 -17.29 -16.96
N ARG A 211 -13.94 -17.62 -17.19
CA ARG A 211 -15.07 -16.90 -16.57
C ARG A 211 -14.97 -16.83 -15.04
N SER A 212 -14.32 -17.82 -14.42
CA SER A 212 -14.03 -17.86 -12.99
C SER A 212 -13.14 -16.71 -12.52
N LEU A 213 -12.14 -16.29 -13.30
CA LEU A 213 -11.28 -15.14 -12.95
C LEU A 213 -12.03 -13.81 -13.01
N ALA A 214 -12.87 -13.63 -14.04
CA ALA A 214 -13.75 -12.46 -14.11
C ALA A 214 -14.74 -12.41 -12.95
N ALA A 215 -15.36 -13.56 -12.63
CA ALA A 215 -16.27 -13.69 -11.50
C ALA A 215 -15.57 -13.39 -10.16
N MET A 216 -14.35 -13.87 -9.97
CA MET A 216 -13.53 -13.59 -8.78
C MET A 216 -13.24 -12.10 -8.62
N ARG A 217 -12.82 -11.40 -9.69
CA ARG A 217 -12.61 -9.93 -9.63
C ARG A 217 -13.89 -9.19 -9.25
N LYS A 218 -15.04 -9.60 -9.81
CA LYS A 218 -16.34 -9.00 -9.48
C LYS A 218 -16.72 -9.28 -8.02
N ALA A 219 -16.53 -10.51 -7.54
CA ALA A 219 -16.82 -10.90 -6.16
C ALA A 219 -15.94 -10.13 -5.15
N HIS A 220 -14.64 -9.98 -5.46
CA HIS A 220 -13.72 -9.20 -4.63
C HIS A 220 -14.17 -7.74 -4.49
N PHE A 221 -14.57 -7.10 -5.59
CA PHE A 221 -15.10 -5.75 -5.57
C PHE A 221 -16.45 -5.66 -4.84
N GLN A 222 -17.35 -6.62 -5.08
CA GLN A 222 -18.66 -6.68 -4.44
C GLN A 222 -18.55 -6.79 -2.92
N TYR A 223 -17.56 -7.52 -2.42
CA TYR A 223 -17.30 -7.62 -0.98
C TYR A 223 -17.06 -6.24 -0.34
N SER A 224 -16.26 -5.38 -0.99
CA SER A 224 -16.05 -4.01 -0.52
C SER A 224 -17.34 -3.18 -0.59
N VAL A 225 -18.10 -3.32 -1.68
CA VAL A 225 -19.41 -2.64 -1.87
C VAL A 225 -20.39 -2.97 -0.74
N ASP A 226 -20.53 -4.26 -0.42
CA ASP A 226 -21.50 -4.74 0.58
C ASP A 226 -21.13 -4.22 1.97
N ARG A 227 -19.84 -4.23 2.33
CA ARG A 227 -19.36 -3.69 3.61
C ARG A 227 -19.56 -2.18 3.71
N VAL A 228 -19.25 -1.43 2.65
CA VAL A 228 -19.49 0.03 2.62
C VAL A 228 -20.98 0.33 2.74
N ASN A 229 -21.84 -0.37 2.01
CA ASN A 229 -23.28 -0.14 2.07
C ASN A 229 -23.84 -0.43 3.47
N ARG A 230 -23.42 -1.54 4.11
CA ARG A 230 -23.77 -1.84 5.50
C ARG A 230 -23.31 -0.72 6.44
N ARG A 231 -22.05 -0.27 6.30
CA ARG A 231 -21.51 0.82 7.10
C ARG A 231 -22.32 2.12 6.95
N LEU A 232 -22.65 2.50 5.73
CA LEU A 232 -23.41 3.72 5.42
C LEU A 232 -24.87 3.65 5.88
N SER A 233 -25.43 2.45 6.02
CA SER A 233 -26.77 2.24 6.60
C SER A 233 -26.79 2.21 8.13
N SER A 234 -25.63 2.08 8.77
CA SER A 234 -25.53 2.01 10.24
C SER A 234 -25.48 3.40 10.88
N SER A 235 -26.02 3.52 12.09
CA SER A 235 -25.92 4.72 12.94
C SER A 235 -24.62 4.78 13.75
N SER A 236 -23.56 4.08 13.31
CA SER A 236 -22.28 4.02 14.02
C SER A 236 -21.64 5.41 14.13
N THR A 237 -21.27 5.77 15.36
CA THR A 237 -20.55 7.01 15.70
C THR A 237 -19.04 6.81 15.86
N LYS A 238 -18.55 5.58 15.62
CA LYS A 238 -17.11 5.26 15.66
C LYS A 238 -16.33 6.27 14.80
N PRO A 239 -15.14 6.71 15.22
CA PRO A 239 -14.33 7.70 14.49
C PRO A 239 -13.63 7.10 13.25
N ASP A 240 -14.35 6.29 12.48
CA ASP A 240 -13.88 5.71 11.23
C ASP A 240 -13.89 6.73 10.08
N ILE A 241 -13.35 6.33 8.92
CA ILE A 241 -13.17 7.22 7.76
C ILE A 241 -14.51 7.83 7.33
N TRP A 242 -15.58 7.03 7.29
CA TRP A 242 -16.89 7.50 6.81
C TRP A 242 -17.59 8.41 7.80
N SER A 243 -17.51 8.12 9.10
CA SER A 243 -18.00 9.04 10.13
C SER A 243 -17.34 10.41 9.97
N LEU A 244 -16.03 10.45 9.79
CA LEU A 244 -15.29 11.71 9.68
C LEU A 244 -15.60 12.45 8.37
N VAL A 245 -15.68 11.74 7.25
CA VAL A 245 -16.03 12.33 5.94
C VAL A 245 -17.47 12.84 5.89
N LEU A 246 -18.42 12.09 6.45
CA LEU A 246 -19.86 12.43 6.38
C LEU A 246 -20.26 13.51 7.40
N ARG A 247 -19.55 13.63 8.53
CA ARG A 247 -19.75 14.71 9.52
C ARG A 247 -19.62 16.10 8.88
N ASP A 248 -18.74 16.24 7.90
CA ASP A 248 -18.46 17.52 7.23
C ASP A 248 -19.50 17.87 6.14
N GLY A 249 -20.59 17.11 6.03
CA GLY A 249 -21.69 17.36 5.08
C GLY A 249 -21.31 17.12 3.61
N VAL A 250 -20.16 16.47 3.38
CA VAL A 250 -19.61 16.27 2.04
C VAL A 250 -20.43 15.26 1.25
N GLN A 251 -20.75 15.62 0.00
CA GLN A 251 -21.37 14.74 -0.97
C GLN A 251 -20.31 14.08 -1.86
N LEU A 252 -20.18 12.76 -1.77
CA LEU A 252 -19.41 11.92 -2.68
C LEU A 252 -20.35 10.89 -3.30
N GLU A 253 -20.24 10.67 -4.60
CA GLU A 253 -21.05 9.64 -5.26
C GLU A 253 -20.77 8.27 -4.64
N ARG A 254 -21.83 7.47 -4.42
CA ARG A 254 -21.72 6.13 -3.82
C ARG A 254 -20.71 5.25 -4.55
N SER A 255 -20.65 5.32 -5.88
CA SER A 255 -19.69 4.58 -6.69
C SER A 255 -18.24 4.97 -6.37
N LYS A 256 -17.95 6.27 -6.21
CA LYS A 256 -16.64 6.76 -5.76
C LYS A 256 -16.36 6.37 -4.30
N MET A 257 -17.37 6.30 -3.43
CA MET A 257 -17.19 5.76 -2.07
C MET A 257 -16.72 4.30 -2.11
N HIS A 258 -17.35 3.45 -2.94
CA HIS A 258 -16.94 2.06 -3.13
C HIS A 258 -15.51 1.92 -3.64
N SER A 259 -15.14 2.69 -4.67
CA SER A 259 -13.80 2.65 -5.25
C SER A 259 -12.73 3.12 -4.27
N ASN A 260 -13.00 4.15 -3.48
CA ASN A 260 -12.06 4.62 -2.45
C ASN A 260 -11.95 3.64 -1.27
N ALA A 261 -13.03 2.94 -0.90
CA ALA A 261 -12.95 1.89 0.12
C ALA A 261 -12.03 0.75 -0.30
N SER A 262 -12.14 0.27 -1.54
CA SER A 262 -11.22 -0.74 -2.08
C SER A 262 -9.78 -0.22 -2.13
N LEU A 263 -9.58 1.06 -2.46
CA LEU A 263 -8.26 1.70 -2.41
C LEU A 263 -7.68 1.71 -1.00
N PHE A 264 -8.44 2.11 0.03
CA PHE A 264 -7.95 2.17 1.41
C PHE A 264 -7.54 0.79 1.92
N MET A 265 -8.33 -0.24 1.62
CA MET A 265 -7.99 -1.62 1.97
C MET A 265 -6.73 -2.12 1.27
N LEU A 266 -6.46 -1.70 0.04
CA LEU A 266 -5.25 -2.10 -0.69
C LEU A 266 -4.02 -1.32 -0.21
N ALA A 267 -4.12 0.02 -0.23
CA ALA A 267 -2.99 0.91 -0.03
C ALA A 267 -2.55 1.01 1.43
N GLY A 268 -3.48 0.93 2.39
CA GLY A 268 -3.19 1.12 3.82
C GLY A 268 -2.69 -0.13 4.55
N THR A 269 -2.90 -1.32 3.98
CA THR A 269 -2.65 -2.60 4.65
C THR A 269 -1.25 -3.12 4.34
N GLU A 270 -1.05 -3.59 3.10
CA GLU A 270 0.17 -4.28 2.67
C GLU A 270 1.42 -3.40 2.77
N THR A 271 1.30 -2.10 2.47
CA THR A 271 2.44 -1.16 2.55
C THR A 271 2.98 -1.05 3.98
N THR A 272 2.09 -0.86 4.95
CA THR A 272 2.41 -0.78 6.37
C THR A 272 2.98 -2.12 6.87
N ALA A 273 2.36 -3.25 6.51
CA ALA A 273 2.85 -4.57 6.90
C ALA A 273 4.25 -4.86 6.33
N THR A 274 4.50 -4.45 5.09
CA THR A 274 5.80 -4.59 4.41
C THR A 274 6.88 -3.76 5.10
N LEU A 275 6.58 -2.50 5.45
CA LEU A 275 7.50 -1.65 6.20
C LEU A 275 7.85 -2.27 7.56
N LEU A 276 6.85 -2.67 8.34
CA LEU A 276 7.06 -3.26 9.67
C LEU A 276 7.87 -4.56 9.58
N SER A 277 7.61 -5.37 8.56
CA SER A 277 8.38 -6.60 8.29
C SER A 277 9.85 -6.29 8.02
N GLY A 278 10.14 -5.34 7.12
CA GLY A 278 11.49 -4.93 6.78
C GLY A 278 12.23 -4.28 7.95
N LEU A 279 11.55 -3.37 8.66
CA LEU A 279 12.09 -2.69 9.84
C LEU A 279 12.48 -3.70 10.92
N THR A 280 11.58 -4.61 11.27
CA THR A 280 11.85 -5.64 12.29
C THR A 280 12.97 -6.57 11.85
N TYR A 281 13.02 -6.97 10.57
CA TYR A 281 14.15 -7.74 10.03
C TYR A 281 15.48 -7.02 10.23
N TYR A 282 15.58 -5.74 9.85
CA TYR A 282 16.83 -4.98 10.01
C TYR A 282 17.21 -4.75 11.46
N LEU A 283 16.25 -4.49 12.35
CA LEU A 283 16.51 -4.35 13.78
C LEU A 283 17.05 -5.65 14.39
N LEU A 284 16.45 -6.80 14.07
CA LEU A 284 16.92 -8.11 14.53
C LEU A 284 18.30 -8.48 13.99
N ARG A 285 18.66 -7.99 12.79
CA ARG A 285 20.01 -8.16 12.21
C ARG A 285 21.04 -7.21 12.79
N ASN A 286 20.62 -6.15 13.49
CA ASN A 286 21.49 -5.12 14.07
C ASN A 286 21.17 -4.96 15.58
N PRO A 287 21.58 -5.92 16.43
CA PRO A 287 21.16 -5.99 17.84
C PRO A 287 21.60 -4.78 18.67
N ASP A 288 22.70 -4.12 18.29
CA ASP A 288 23.15 -2.88 18.93
C ASP A 288 22.15 -1.73 18.71
N LYS A 289 21.56 -1.63 17.50
CA LYS A 289 20.52 -0.65 17.16
C LYS A 289 19.20 -0.99 17.84
N MET A 290 18.81 -2.26 17.82
CA MET A 290 17.62 -2.74 18.54
C MET A 290 17.70 -2.42 20.03
N ARG A 291 18.87 -2.59 20.66
CA ARG A 291 19.06 -2.24 22.08
C ARG A 291 18.84 -0.76 22.35
N ILE A 292 19.31 0.14 21.48
CA ILE A 292 19.09 1.59 21.64
C ILE A 292 17.60 1.90 21.57
N LEU A 293 16.89 1.35 20.58
CA LEU A 293 15.45 1.55 20.42
C LEU A 293 14.66 1.04 21.62
N VAL A 294 14.98 -0.19 22.07
CA VAL A 294 14.33 -0.78 23.25
C VAL A 294 14.59 0.06 24.50
N ASN A 295 15.82 0.56 24.69
CA ASN A 295 16.17 1.41 25.82
C ASN A 295 15.42 2.75 25.77
N GLU A 296 15.36 3.40 24.60
CA GLU A 296 14.61 4.65 24.43
C GLU A 296 13.14 4.46 24.82
N ILE A 297 12.47 3.44 24.27
CA ILE A 297 11.05 3.18 24.54
C ILE A 297 10.82 2.82 26.02
N ARG A 298 11.60 1.90 26.59
CA ARG A 298 11.40 1.41 27.96
C ARG A 298 11.77 2.41 29.05
N SER A 299 12.61 3.40 28.74
CA SER A 299 12.97 4.46 29.70
C SER A 299 12.07 5.71 29.59
N ALA A 300 11.32 5.84 28.49
CA ALA A 300 10.46 7.01 28.25
C ALA A 300 9.10 6.95 28.97
N PHE A 301 8.66 5.77 29.39
CA PHE A 301 7.30 5.56 29.91
C PHE A 301 7.32 4.72 31.18
N GLU A 302 6.49 5.11 32.16
CA GLU A 302 6.29 4.35 33.40
C GLU A 302 5.34 3.16 33.19
N SER A 303 4.38 3.30 32.27
CA SER A 303 3.36 2.28 31.98
C SER A 303 3.09 2.13 30.48
N GLU A 304 2.55 0.96 30.07
CA GLU A 304 2.10 0.73 28.69
C GLU A 304 0.95 1.69 28.26
N SER A 305 0.14 2.16 29.22
CA SER A 305 -0.90 3.16 28.96
C SER A 305 -0.36 4.52 28.53
N ASP A 306 0.87 4.87 28.92
CA ASP A 306 1.50 6.14 28.54
C ASP A 306 2.02 6.14 27.09
N MET A 307 2.11 4.96 26.47
CA MET A 307 2.53 4.76 25.07
C MET A 307 1.40 5.12 24.10
N ASN A 308 0.92 6.36 24.13
CA ASN A 308 -0.08 6.88 23.19
C ASN A 308 0.56 7.53 21.96
N LEU A 309 -0.25 7.81 20.94
CA LEU A 309 0.23 8.29 19.63
C LEU A 309 1.05 9.58 19.77
N LEU A 310 0.61 10.50 20.63
CA LEU A 310 1.28 11.78 20.87
C LEU A 310 2.63 11.61 21.56
N ASN A 311 2.71 10.69 22.51
CA ASN A 311 3.91 10.44 23.29
C ASN A 311 4.96 9.67 22.48
N LEU A 312 4.53 8.65 21.72
CA LEU A 312 5.41 7.87 20.85
C LEU A 312 6.04 8.71 19.75
N GLN A 313 5.31 9.70 19.21
CA GLN A 313 5.83 10.60 18.17
C GLN A 313 7.02 11.45 18.66
N ARG A 314 7.20 11.62 19.97
CA ARG A 314 8.29 12.42 20.54
C ARG A 314 9.62 11.66 20.64
N LEU A 315 9.63 10.36 20.37
CA LEU A 315 10.81 9.51 20.50
C LEU A 315 11.69 9.61 19.24
N PRO A 316 12.84 10.33 19.31
CA PRO A 316 13.62 10.63 18.12
C PRO A 316 14.24 9.39 17.48
N TYR A 317 14.69 8.40 18.26
CA TYR A 317 15.31 7.21 17.71
C TYR A 317 14.28 6.25 17.12
N LEU A 318 13.09 6.11 17.71
CA LEU A 318 11.95 5.43 17.10
C LEU A 318 11.60 6.03 15.74
N SER A 319 11.45 7.36 15.66
CA SER A 319 11.19 8.04 14.37
C SER A 319 12.32 7.80 13.38
N ALA A 320 13.59 7.90 13.80
CA ALA A 320 14.73 7.62 12.94
C ALA A 320 14.75 6.17 12.42
N CYS A 321 14.36 5.19 13.26
CA CYS A 321 14.25 3.79 12.85
C CYS A 321 13.17 3.60 11.78
N ILE A 322 12.01 4.23 11.93
CA ILE A 322 10.92 4.15 10.95
C ILE A 322 11.33 4.78 9.62
N GLU A 323 11.91 5.99 9.64
CA GLU A 323 12.41 6.68 8.45
C GLU A 323 13.51 5.89 7.74
N GLU A 324 14.46 5.32 8.49
CA GLU A 324 15.51 4.47 7.92
C GLU A 324 14.95 3.15 7.37
N GLY A 325 13.91 2.60 8.01
CA GLY A 325 13.15 1.46 7.51
C GLY A 325 12.49 1.76 6.15
N LEU A 326 11.82 2.92 6.03
CA LEU A 326 11.25 3.40 4.76
C LEU A 326 12.32 3.62 3.69
N ARG A 327 13.51 4.11 4.06
CA ARG A 327 14.62 4.32 3.13
C ARG A 327 15.24 3.01 2.63
N MET A 328 15.42 2.03 3.51
CA MET A 328 16.11 0.77 3.23
C MET A 328 15.19 -0.33 2.69
N TYR A 329 13.92 -0.29 3.06
CA TYR A 329 12.90 -1.26 2.64
C TYR A 329 11.60 -0.54 2.24
N PRO A 330 11.63 0.31 1.21
CA PRO A 330 10.45 1.04 0.77
C PRO A 330 9.39 0.06 0.26
N PRO A 331 8.17 0.05 0.83
CA PRO A 331 7.10 -0.84 0.37
C PRO A 331 6.72 -0.63 -1.10
N VAL A 332 6.84 0.61 -1.57
CA VAL A 332 6.64 0.98 -2.97
C VAL A 332 7.97 1.50 -3.52
N PRO A 333 8.81 0.64 -4.14
CA PRO A 333 10.17 0.98 -4.55
C PRO A 333 10.27 1.74 -5.88
N PHE A 334 9.14 2.21 -6.42
CA PHE A 334 9.04 2.97 -7.66
C PHE A 334 8.02 4.10 -7.48
N ALA A 335 8.16 5.16 -8.28
CA ALA A 335 7.13 6.18 -8.40
C ALA A 335 6.23 5.82 -9.59
N GLY A 336 4.91 5.94 -9.40
CA GLY A 336 3.93 5.63 -10.45
C GLY A 336 4.07 6.58 -11.66
N PRO A 337 3.89 6.07 -12.90
CA PRO A 337 4.02 6.84 -14.13
C PRO A 337 2.88 7.83 -14.38
#